data_AF-A0A673FQY9-F1
#
_entry.id   AF-A0A673FQY9-F1
#
_cell.length_a   1.000
_cell.length_b   1.000
_cell.length_c   1.000
_cell.angle_alpha   90.00
_cell.angle_beta   90.00
_cell.angle_gamma   90.00
#
_symmetry.space_group_name_H-M   'P 1'
#
loop_
_entity.id
_entity.type
_entity.pdbx_description
1 polymer ?
#
loop_
_entity_poly.entity_id
_entity_poly.type
_entity_poly.pdbx_seq_one_letter_code
_entity_poly.pdbx_strand_id
1 'polypeptide(L)'
;MAMVVSVWRDPQEDVPAREQQQAASAAPHTPQTPSQPGPPSTPGTAGDKGSQNSGQSQQHIECVVCGDKSSGKHYGQFTCEGCKSFFKRSVRRNLTYTCRANRTCPIDQHHRNQCQYCRLKKCLKVGMRREGEYNIFSEHVTLLLHTGLLLPEPYPTSRYGSQCMQPNNIMGIENICELAARLLFSAVEWARNIPFFPDLQITDQVSLLRLTWSELFVLNAAQCSMPLHVAPLLAAAGLHASPRSADRVVAFMDHIRIFQEQVEKLKALHVDSAEYSCIKAIVLFTSDACGLSDAAHIESLQEKSQCALEEYVRSQYPNQPSRFGKLLLRLPSLRTVSSAVIEQLFFVRLVGKTPIETLIRDMLLSGSSFNWPYMSIQ
;
A
#
# COMPACT_ATOMS: atom_id res chain seq x y z
N MET A 1 -24.00 -16.38 -11.19
CA MET A 1 -24.82 -15.27 -10.65
C MET A 1 -24.38 -13.99 -11.32
N ALA A 2 -25.25 -13.40 -12.14
CA ALA A 2 -24.96 -12.17 -12.89
C ALA A 2 -25.05 -10.96 -11.95
N MET A 3 -24.01 -10.11 -11.92
CA MET A 3 -24.07 -8.83 -11.22
C MET A 3 -24.57 -7.74 -12.16
N VAL A 4 -25.65 -7.10 -11.74
CA VAL A 4 -26.31 -5.98 -12.40
C VAL A 4 -25.44 -4.74 -12.28
N VAL A 5 -25.10 -4.11 -13.41
CA VAL A 5 -24.40 -2.83 -13.47
C VAL A 5 -25.44 -1.72 -13.29
N SER A 6 -25.43 -1.04 -12.14
CA SER A 6 -26.30 0.11 -11.87
C SER A 6 -25.81 1.32 -12.66
N VAL A 7 -26.50 1.63 -13.75
CA VAL A 7 -26.37 2.88 -14.52
C VAL A 7 -26.92 4.03 -13.67
N TRP A 8 -26.08 4.99 -13.32
CA TRP A 8 -26.51 6.22 -12.62
C TRP A 8 -27.19 7.17 -13.61
N ARG A 9 -28.40 7.62 -13.28
CA ARG A 9 -29.24 8.54 -14.05
C ARG A 9 -29.27 9.92 -13.35
N ASP A 10 -29.08 10.99 -14.10
CA ASP A 10 -29.18 12.39 -13.64
C ASP A 10 -30.59 12.73 -13.14
N PRO A 11 -30.75 13.45 -12.00
CA PRO A 11 -31.99 14.12 -11.66
C PRO A 11 -31.96 15.58 -12.15
N GLN A 12 -32.84 15.90 -13.09
CA GLN A 12 -33.13 17.26 -13.52
C GLN A 12 -34.44 17.74 -12.85
N GLU A 13 -34.38 18.99 -12.38
CA GLU A 13 -35.44 19.99 -12.17
C GLU A 13 -36.68 19.64 -11.32
N ASP A 14 -36.78 20.33 -10.18
CA ASP A 14 -38.01 21.04 -9.80
C ASP A 14 -37.68 22.22 -8.86
N VAL A 15 -38.10 23.41 -9.28
CA VAL A 15 -38.10 24.67 -8.51
C VAL A 15 -39.55 25.13 -8.38
N PRO A 16 -39.94 25.69 -7.23
CA PRO A 16 -40.77 26.88 -7.30
C PRO A 16 -40.18 28.06 -6.53
N ALA A 17 -40.35 29.22 -7.14
CA ALA A 17 -39.95 30.54 -6.69
C ALA A 17 -40.92 31.12 -5.64
N ARG A 18 -40.39 32.00 -4.77
CA ARG A 18 -41.01 33.15 -4.06
C ARG A 18 -40.03 33.62 -2.96
N GLU A 19 -39.86 34.87 -2.58
CA GLU A 19 -40.43 36.17 -2.96
C GLU A 19 -39.45 37.24 -2.43
N GLN A 20 -39.50 38.43 -3.04
CA GLN A 20 -38.69 39.60 -2.69
C GLN A 20 -39.02 40.15 -1.31
N GLN A 21 -38.02 40.64 -0.58
CA GLN A 21 -38.19 41.83 0.25
C GLN A 21 -36.92 42.69 0.27
N GLN A 22 -37.08 43.93 -0.19
CA GLN A 22 -36.11 45.02 -0.16
C GLN A 22 -35.88 45.51 1.28
N ALA A 23 -34.64 45.92 1.58
CA ALA A 23 -34.38 47.04 2.48
C ALA A 23 -33.08 47.73 2.06
N ALA A 24 -33.17 49.03 1.86
CA ALA A 24 -32.15 49.91 1.33
C ALA A 24 -31.19 50.42 2.43
N SER A 25 -30.04 50.93 1.95
CA SER A 25 -29.38 52.19 2.36
C SER A 25 -27.99 52.08 3.01
N ALA A 26 -27.15 53.03 2.55
CA ALA A 26 -25.96 53.62 3.16
C ALA A 26 -24.58 52.99 2.90
N ALA A 27 -23.86 53.57 1.94
CA ALA A 27 -22.41 53.70 1.97
C ALA A 27 -22.01 54.75 3.02
N PRO A 28 -20.79 54.70 3.59
CA PRO A 28 -19.76 55.64 3.09
C PRO A 28 -18.29 55.15 3.12
N HIS A 29 -17.54 55.72 2.18
CA HIS A 29 -16.14 56.20 2.22
C HIS A 29 -14.98 55.30 2.68
N THR A 30 -14.08 55.07 1.72
CA THR A 30 -12.64 54.76 1.83
C THR A 30 -11.82 55.87 2.51
N PRO A 31 -10.67 55.51 3.08
CA PRO A 31 -9.45 56.33 2.91
C PRO A 31 -8.25 55.52 2.35
N GLN A 32 -7.63 56.08 1.32
CA GLN A 32 -6.29 55.76 0.82
C GLN A 32 -5.23 56.60 1.54
N THR A 33 -4.00 56.09 1.69
CA THR A 33 -2.67 56.73 1.42
C THR A 33 -1.54 55.98 2.16
N PRO A 34 -0.23 56.19 1.88
CA PRO A 34 0.41 56.65 0.65
C PRO A 34 1.67 55.83 0.25
N SER A 35 1.99 55.85 -1.04
CA SER A 35 3.28 55.50 -1.65
C SER A 35 4.11 56.76 -1.89
N GLN A 36 5.42 56.73 -1.62
CA GLN A 36 6.42 57.72 -2.09
C GLN A 36 7.87 57.12 -2.13
N PRO A 37 8.81 57.76 -2.88
CA PRO A 37 9.77 57.07 -3.77
C PRO A 37 11.26 57.29 -3.42
N GLY A 38 12.17 56.62 -4.15
CA GLY A 38 13.61 56.94 -4.16
C GLY A 38 14.50 56.02 -5.05
N PRO A 39 15.26 56.57 -6.03
CA PRO A 39 16.25 55.90 -6.92
C PRO A 39 17.70 56.16 -6.42
N PRO A 40 18.85 56.03 -7.16
CA PRO A 40 19.11 55.63 -8.55
C PRO A 40 20.28 54.65 -8.81
N SER A 41 20.46 54.29 -10.08
CA SER A 41 21.47 53.44 -10.73
C SER A 41 22.81 54.14 -11.02
N THR A 42 23.93 53.39 -11.09
CA THR A 42 25.11 53.65 -11.97
C THR A 42 26.11 52.45 -11.99
N PRO A 43 27.06 52.35 -12.97
CA PRO A 43 27.36 51.10 -13.71
C PRO A 43 28.81 50.57 -13.65
N GLY A 44 29.05 49.40 -14.26
CA GLY A 44 30.37 48.80 -14.62
C GLY A 44 30.40 47.28 -14.33
N THR A 45 31.03 46.37 -15.06
CA THR A 45 31.88 46.34 -16.27
C THR A 45 32.04 44.87 -16.68
N ALA A 46 32.50 44.66 -17.92
CA ALA A 46 32.76 43.41 -18.65
C ALA A 46 33.36 42.21 -17.87
N GLY A 47 32.98 40.99 -18.31
CA GLY A 47 33.60 39.72 -17.94
C GLY A 47 33.10 38.57 -18.81
N ASP A 48 33.75 38.40 -19.97
CA ASP A 48 33.62 37.27 -20.89
C ASP A 48 34.09 35.96 -20.24
N LYS A 49 33.41 34.85 -20.57
CA LYS A 49 33.92 33.46 -20.62
C LYS A 49 32.80 32.51 -21.02
N GLY A 50 32.82 32.11 -22.28
CA GLY A 50 32.00 31.00 -22.77
C GLY A 50 32.39 29.65 -22.17
N SER A 51 31.45 28.71 -22.16
CA SER A 51 31.69 27.35 -22.65
C SER A 51 30.37 26.55 -22.74
N GLN A 52 30.08 26.09 -23.95
CA GLN A 52 29.48 24.80 -24.29
C GLN A 52 28.15 24.42 -23.62
N ASN A 53 27.04 24.71 -24.30
CA ASN A 53 25.77 24.04 -24.05
C ASN A 53 25.59 22.91 -25.07
N SER A 54 25.77 21.67 -24.62
CA SER A 54 25.43 20.45 -25.35
C SER A 54 23.90 20.36 -25.42
N GLY A 55 23.37 20.44 -26.63
CA GLY A 55 21.94 20.39 -26.89
C GLY A 55 21.29 19.08 -26.46
N GLN A 56 20.48 19.15 -25.40
CA GLN A 56 19.31 18.28 -25.27
C GLN A 56 18.10 19.08 -25.75
N SER A 57 17.54 18.66 -26.88
CA SER A 57 16.25 19.11 -27.38
C SER A 57 15.16 18.76 -26.37
N GLN A 58 14.93 19.65 -25.40
CA GLN A 58 13.75 19.60 -24.53
C GLN A 58 12.52 19.72 -25.43
N GLN A 59 11.86 18.60 -25.71
CA GLN A 59 10.56 18.61 -26.35
C GLN A 59 9.64 19.54 -25.56
N HIS A 60 9.11 20.57 -26.22
CA HIS A 60 8.21 21.53 -25.60
C HIS A 60 6.85 20.86 -25.40
N ILE A 61 6.68 20.17 -24.27
CA ILE A 61 5.43 19.52 -23.91
C ILE A 61 4.51 20.55 -23.24
N GLU A 62 3.30 20.68 -23.76
CA GLU A 62 2.29 21.61 -23.23
C GLU A 62 1.40 20.95 -22.18
N CYS A 63 0.87 21.78 -21.28
CA CYS A 63 -0.09 21.39 -20.27
C CYS A 63 -1.43 21.03 -20.93
N VAL A 64 -1.84 19.76 -20.85
CA VAL A 64 -3.09 19.28 -21.46
C VAL A 64 -4.36 19.96 -20.91
N VAL A 65 -4.26 20.65 -19.77
CA VAL A 65 -5.39 21.38 -19.17
C VAL A 65 -5.52 22.79 -19.72
N CYS A 66 -4.43 23.56 -19.85
CA CYS A 66 -4.50 24.99 -20.13
C CYS A 66 -3.52 25.49 -21.21
N GLY A 67 -2.74 24.62 -21.85
CA GLY A 67 -1.78 24.98 -22.91
C GLY A 67 -0.47 25.62 -22.42
N ASP A 68 -0.37 25.99 -21.15
CA ASP A 68 0.87 26.54 -20.55
C ASP A 68 2.02 25.52 -20.57
N LYS A 69 3.27 25.97 -20.42
CA LYS A 69 4.45 25.09 -20.42
C LYS A 69 4.33 24.00 -19.33
N SER A 70 4.45 22.74 -19.74
CA SER A 70 4.42 21.61 -18.80
C SER A 70 5.71 21.57 -17.99
N SER A 71 5.61 21.30 -16.69
CA SER A 71 6.77 21.01 -15.82
C SER A 71 7.06 19.51 -15.70
N GLY A 72 6.24 18.67 -16.33
CA GLY A 72 6.33 17.21 -16.23
C GLY A 72 4.96 16.54 -16.10
N LYS A 73 4.95 15.24 -15.81
CA LYS A 73 3.73 14.50 -15.51
C LYS A 73 3.32 14.71 -14.05
N HIS A 74 2.07 15.10 -13.84
CA HIS A 74 1.45 15.24 -12.52
C HIS A 74 0.07 14.60 -12.57
N TYR A 75 -0.26 13.77 -11.59
CA TYR A 75 -1.57 13.08 -11.53
C TYR A 75 -1.89 12.27 -12.81
N GLY A 76 -0.86 11.72 -13.46
CA GLY A 76 -0.98 10.90 -14.68
C GLY A 76 -0.94 11.67 -16.01
N GLN A 77 -0.88 13.00 -16.01
CA GLN A 77 -0.91 13.82 -17.23
C GLN A 77 0.18 14.89 -17.26
N PHE A 78 0.61 15.32 -18.45
CA PHE A 78 1.55 16.44 -18.58
C PHE A 78 0.85 17.77 -18.27
N THR A 79 1.25 18.42 -17.17
CA THR A 79 0.61 19.67 -16.73
C THR A 79 1.62 20.69 -16.24
N CYS A 80 1.26 21.97 -16.32
CA CYS A 80 1.98 23.06 -15.66
C CYS A 80 1.83 23.01 -14.12
N GLU A 81 2.73 23.66 -13.39
CA GLU A 81 2.69 23.78 -11.92
C GLU A 81 1.38 24.40 -11.40
N GLY A 82 0.78 25.30 -12.18
CA GLY A 82 -0.49 25.95 -11.82
C GLY A 82 -1.66 24.96 -11.78
N CYS A 83 -1.79 24.09 -12.78
CA CYS A 83 -2.86 23.09 -12.84
C CYS A 83 -2.62 21.92 -11.87
N LYS A 84 -1.37 21.49 -11.71
CA LYS A 84 -0.95 20.56 -10.65
C LYS A 84 -1.39 21.04 -9.27
N SER A 85 -1.00 22.25 -8.90
CA SER A 85 -1.28 22.80 -7.56
C SER A 85 -2.77 23.06 -7.33
N PHE A 86 -3.48 23.53 -8.35
CA PHE A 86 -4.93 23.67 -8.32
C PHE A 86 -5.60 22.33 -8.04
N PHE A 87 -5.30 21.32 -8.86
CA PHE A 87 -5.89 19.98 -8.75
C PHE A 87 -5.61 19.34 -7.38
N LYS A 88 -4.36 19.43 -6.89
CA LYS A 88 -3.97 18.97 -5.54
C LYS A 88 -4.87 19.55 -4.45
N ARG A 89 -5.07 20.88 -4.45
CA ARG A 89 -5.87 21.57 -3.43
C ARG A 89 -7.35 21.20 -3.53
N SER A 90 -7.87 21.08 -4.74
CA SER A 90 -9.26 20.71 -4.98
C SER A 90 -9.57 19.31 -4.47
N VAL A 91 -8.68 18.34 -4.74
CA VAL A 91 -8.86 16.95 -4.31
C VAL A 91 -8.65 16.80 -2.80
N ARG A 92 -7.53 17.29 -2.25
CA ARG A 92 -7.19 17.12 -0.82
C ARG A 92 -8.22 17.68 0.14
N ARG A 93 -8.87 18.78 -0.23
CA ARG A 93 -9.88 19.44 0.60
C ARG A 93 -11.31 19.08 0.19
N ASN A 94 -11.46 18.10 -0.70
CA ASN A 94 -12.74 17.68 -1.28
C ASN A 94 -13.62 18.87 -1.72
N LEU A 95 -13.01 19.84 -2.41
CA LEU A 95 -13.67 21.11 -2.73
C LEU A 95 -14.68 20.91 -3.85
N THR A 96 -15.90 21.39 -3.60
CA THR A 96 -16.95 21.50 -4.61
C THR A 96 -17.01 22.94 -5.11
N TYR A 97 -16.94 23.11 -6.43
CA TYR A 97 -17.06 24.43 -7.07
C TYR A 97 -18.37 24.54 -7.82
N THR A 98 -18.85 25.77 -8.03
CA THR A 98 -20.04 26.06 -8.84
C THR A 98 -19.66 26.95 -10.01
N CYS A 99 -20.10 26.59 -11.22
CA CYS A 99 -19.96 27.46 -12.38
C CYS A 99 -21.05 28.54 -12.33
N ARG A 100 -20.67 29.80 -12.60
CA ARG A 100 -21.62 30.93 -12.71
C ARG A 100 -22.13 31.17 -14.14
N ALA A 101 -21.73 30.31 -15.08
CA ALA A 101 -22.10 30.35 -16.49
C ALA A 101 -22.63 28.97 -16.92
N ASN A 102 -22.50 28.63 -18.20
CA ASN A 102 -23.04 27.41 -18.81
C ASN A 102 -22.15 26.15 -18.66
N ARG A 103 -21.24 26.10 -17.69
CA ARG A 103 -20.34 24.94 -17.45
C ARG A 103 -19.42 24.57 -18.63
N THR A 104 -19.20 25.47 -19.58
CA THR A 104 -18.29 25.31 -20.74
C THR A 104 -17.26 26.44 -20.86
N CYS A 105 -16.88 27.07 -19.75
CA CYS A 105 -15.89 28.16 -19.75
C CYS A 105 -14.55 27.68 -20.36
N PRO A 106 -13.93 28.48 -21.25
CA PRO A 106 -12.62 28.15 -21.81
C PRO A 106 -11.54 28.11 -20.72
N ILE A 107 -10.63 27.15 -20.83
CA ILE A 107 -9.51 26.98 -19.91
C ILE A 107 -8.22 27.01 -20.73
N ASP A 108 -7.61 28.19 -20.75
CA ASP A 108 -6.32 28.50 -21.37
C ASP A 108 -5.36 29.12 -20.34
N GLN A 109 -4.14 29.47 -20.74
CA GLN A 109 -3.10 29.99 -19.85
C GLN A 109 -3.54 31.25 -19.09
N HIS A 110 -4.30 32.13 -19.73
CA HIS A 110 -4.72 33.43 -19.19
C HIS A 110 -6.02 33.34 -18.40
N HIS A 111 -6.95 32.49 -18.82
CA HIS A 111 -8.32 32.44 -18.28
C HIS A 111 -8.59 31.25 -17.36
N ARG A 112 -7.61 30.34 -17.15
CA ARG A 112 -7.76 29.17 -16.26
C ARG A 112 -8.23 29.49 -14.83
N ASN A 113 -8.08 30.73 -14.34
CA ASN A 113 -8.52 31.13 -13.00
C ASN A 113 -9.95 31.70 -12.96
N GLN A 114 -10.61 31.96 -14.09
CA GLN A 114 -11.94 32.57 -14.13
C GLN A 114 -13.06 31.63 -13.66
N CYS A 115 -12.91 30.31 -13.88
CA CYS A 115 -13.89 29.33 -13.44
C CYS A 115 -13.24 28.07 -12.89
N GLN A 116 -13.21 27.95 -11.55
CA GLN A 116 -12.66 26.80 -10.85
C GLN A 116 -13.43 25.50 -11.18
N TYR A 117 -14.75 25.58 -11.32
CA TYR A 117 -15.57 24.43 -11.72
C TYR A 117 -15.13 23.87 -13.09
N CYS A 118 -15.08 24.73 -14.13
CA CYS A 118 -14.71 24.29 -15.47
C CYS A 118 -13.25 23.83 -15.53
N ARG A 119 -12.35 24.45 -14.74
CA ARG A 119 -10.96 24.02 -14.62
C ARG A 119 -10.86 22.62 -14.02
N LEU A 120 -11.50 22.37 -12.88
CA LEU A 120 -11.48 21.06 -12.22
C LEU A 120 -12.14 19.98 -13.10
N LYS A 121 -13.27 20.31 -13.72
CA LYS A 121 -13.93 19.44 -14.70
C LYS A 121 -12.99 19.09 -15.86
N LYS A 122 -12.24 20.06 -16.39
CA LYS A 122 -11.26 19.81 -17.45
C LYS A 122 -10.11 18.94 -16.97
N CYS A 123 -9.55 19.18 -15.78
CA CYS A 123 -8.53 18.30 -15.17
C CYS A 123 -8.98 16.84 -15.13
N LEU A 124 -10.19 16.56 -14.65
CA LEU A 124 -10.75 15.21 -14.62
C LEU A 124 -10.99 14.66 -16.03
N LYS A 125 -11.53 15.48 -16.94
CA LYS A 125 -11.82 15.08 -18.32
C LYS A 125 -10.57 14.68 -19.10
N VAL A 126 -9.44 15.35 -18.86
CA VAL A 126 -8.16 14.99 -19.51
C VAL A 126 -7.44 13.83 -18.81
N GLY A 127 -8.05 13.23 -17.78
CA GLY A 127 -7.53 12.05 -17.11
C GLY A 127 -6.53 12.35 -15.98
N MET A 128 -6.57 13.54 -15.37
CA MET A 128 -5.86 13.75 -14.10
C MET A 128 -6.54 12.91 -13.01
N ARG A 129 -5.80 11.96 -12.44
CA ARG A 129 -6.31 11.04 -11.42
C ARG A 129 -6.31 11.72 -10.07
N ARG A 130 -7.43 11.66 -9.33
CA ARG A 130 -7.54 12.16 -7.93
C ARG A 130 -6.46 11.54 -7.03
N GLU A 131 -5.99 10.40 -7.47
CA GLU A 131 -4.99 9.54 -6.92
C GLU A 131 -3.54 10.06 -7.00
N GLY A 132 -3.27 11.33 -6.76
CA GLY A 132 -1.87 11.81 -6.69
C GLY A 132 -1.32 11.99 -5.28
N GLU A 133 -1.94 11.34 -4.29
CA GLU A 133 -1.27 10.98 -3.02
C GLU A 133 -0.57 9.61 -3.09
N TYR A 134 -0.64 8.95 -4.24
CA TYR A 134 -0.17 7.58 -4.46
C TYR A 134 1.34 7.54 -4.60
N ASN A 135 1.96 8.71 -4.85
CA ASN A 135 3.41 8.86 -4.81
C ASN A 135 3.97 8.67 -3.39
N ILE A 136 3.26 8.94 -2.29
CA ILE A 136 3.89 8.75 -0.96
C ILE A 136 4.02 7.26 -0.65
N PHE A 137 3.01 6.44 -0.94
CA PHE A 137 3.10 5.00 -0.72
C PHE A 137 3.97 4.32 -1.77
N SER A 138 3.88 4.70 -3.05
CA SER A 138 4.74 4.16 -4.12
C SER A 138 6.21 4.59 -3.93
N GLU A 139 6.49 5.85 -3.62
CA GLU A 139 7.85 6.33 -3.32
C GLU A 139 8.35 5.82 -1.98
N HIS A 140 7.55 5.69 -0.91
CA HIS A 140 8.02 5.09 0.35
C HIS A 140 8.20 3.58 0.24
N VAL A 141 7.33 2.83 -0.43
CA VAL A 141 7.55 1.39 -0.64
C VAL A 141 8.79 1.20 -1.48
N THR A 142 8.96 1.97 -2.57
CA THR A 142 10.18 1.96 -3.37
C THR A 142 11.41 2.38 -2.56
N LEU A 143 11.33 3.44 -1.76
CA LEU A 143 12.42 3.92 -0.90
C LEU A 143 12.76 2.91 0.19
N LEU A 144 11.77 2.30 0.84
CA LEU A 144 11.94 1.27 1.87
C LEU A 144 12.53 -0.04 1.29
N LEU A 145 12.25 -0.34 0.03
CA LEU A 145 12.91 -1.40 -0.73
C LEU A 145 14.36 -1.04 -1.09
N HIS A 146 14.64 0.22 -1.43
CA HIS A 146 16.00 0.71 -1.75
C HIS A 146 16.88 0.91 -0.50
N THR A 147 16.32 1.28 0.65
CA THR A 147 17.04 1.45 1.92
C THR A 147 17.18 0.15 2.72
N GLY A 148 16.64 -0.97 2.22
CA GLY A 148 16.72 -2.28 2.88
C GLY A 148 15.94 -2.38 4.19
N LEU A 149 15.08 -1.40 4.52
CA LEU A 149 14.31 -1.37 5.77
C LEU A 149 13.11 -2.32 5.79
N LEU A 150 12.68 -2.81 4.62
CA LEU A 150 11.67 -3.88 4.50
C LEU A 150 12.25 -5.18 3.93
N LEU A 151 13.57 -5.27 3.72
CA LEU A 151 14.13 -6.61 3.65
C LEU A 151 13.81 -7.26 5.00
N PRO A 152 13.37 -8.53 5.03
CA PRO A 152 13.81 -9.33 6.15
C PRO A 152 15.33 -9.25 6.07
N GLU A 153 15.96 -8.38 6.88
CA GLU A 153 17.31 -8.71 7.31
C GLU A 153 17.18 -10.18 7.73
N PRO A 154 18.03 -11.09 7.22
CA PRO A 154 18.07 -12.43 7.77
C PRO A 154 18.32 -12.21 9.26
N TYR A 155 17.25 -12.27 10.06
CA TYR A 155 17.23 -11.91 11.47
C TYR A 155 18.55 -12.39 12.04
N PRO A 156 19.40 -11.51 12.60
CA PRO A 156 20.76 -11.90 12.90
C PRO A 156 20.72 -13.17 13.73
N THR A 157 21.37 -14.23 13.24
CA THR A 157 21.54 -15.54 13.88
C THR A 157 22.26 -15.45 15.25
N SER A 158 22.44 -14.22 15.75
CA SER A 158 23.36 -13.80 16.79
C SER A 158 22.91 -14.16 18.21
N ARG A 159 21.60 -14.38 18.46
CA ARG A 159 21.20 -14.82 19.82
C ARG A 159 21.33 -16.32 20.04
N TYR A 160 21.22 -17.17 19.01
CA TYR A 160 21.28 -18.63 19.15
C TYR A 160 21.79 -19.28 17.85
N GLY A 161 23.09 -19.59 17.80
CA GLY A 161 23.64 -20.69 16.98
C GLY A 161 23.96 -20.43 15.51
N SER A 162 25.23 -20.13 15.23
CA SER A 162 25.89 -20.22 13.92
C SER A 162 25.85 -21.66 13.36
N GLN A 163 24.82 -22.06 12.62
CA GLN A 163 24.85 -23.36 11.91
C GLN A 163 23.92 -23.53 10.68
N CYS A 164 23.14 -22.53 10.27
CA CYS A 164 22.04 -22.77 9.31
C CYS A 164 22.40 -22.76 7.81
N MET A 165 23.64 -22.51 7.40
CA MET A 165 23.98 -22.43 5.97
C MET A 165 25.04 -23.46 5.58
N GLN A 166 24.63 -24.73 5.53
CA GLN A 166 25.35 -25.78 4.80
C GLN A 166 24.37 -26.48 3.84
N PRO A 167 24.70 -26.66 2.55
CA PRO A 167 23.74 -27.09 1.52
C PRO A 167 23.19 -28.53 1.68
N ASN A 168 23.74 -29.34 2.60
CA ASN A 168 23.46 -30.78 2.68
C ASN A 168 22.88 -31.27 4.02
N ASN A 169 22.56 -30.39 4.97
CA ASN A 169 21.93 -30.82 6.23
C ASN A 169 20.40 -30.71 6.15
N ILE A 170 19.74 -31.86 6.26
CA ILE A 170 18.30 -31.94 6.56
C ILE A 170 18.06 -31.16 7.85
N MET A 171 17.38 -30.02 7.77
CA MET A 171 17.06 -29.21 8.94
C MET A 171 16.25 -30.05 9.95
N GLY A 172 16.74 -30.09 11.18
CA GLY A 172 16.04 -30.69 12.31
C GLY A 172 14.70 -29.98 12.54
N ILE A 173 13.78 -30.70 13.16
CA ILE A 173 12.39 -30.25 13.30
C ILE A 173 12.19 -29.04 14.21
N GLU A 174 13.02 -28.94 15.24
CA GLU A 174 13.06 -27.81 16.15
C GLU A 174 13.43 -26.55 15.38
N ASN A 175 14.32 -26.68 14.39
CA ASN A 175 14.70 -25.60 13.48
C ASN A 175 13.53 -25.16 12.57
N ILE A 176 12.57 -26.04 12.25
CA ILE A 176 11.38 -25.70 11.44
C ILE A 176 10.34 -24.94 12.27
N CYS A 177 10.03 -25.40 13.48
CA CYS A 177 9.12 -24.70 14.39
C CYS A 177 9.71 -23.35 14.82
N GLU A 178 11.01 -23.30 15.10
CA GLU A 178 11.71 -22.04 15.41
C GLU A 178 11.67 -21.07 14.22
N LEU A 179 11.95 -21.56 13.00
CA LEU A 179 11.82 -20.75 11.79
C LEU A 179 10.39 -20.23 11.64
N ALA A 180 9.37 -21.06 11.86
CA ALA A 180 7.98 -20.62 11.83
C ALA A 180 7.71 -19.49 12.85
N ALA A 181 8.18 -19.62 14.09
CA ALA A 181 8.06 -18.55 15.09
C ALA A 181 8.71 -17.25 14.61
N ARG A 182 9.92 -17.34 14.03
CA ARG A 182 10.62 -16.18 13.45
C ARG A 182 9.85 -15.55 12.29
N LEU A 183 9.23 -16.35 11.42
CA LEU A 183 8.43 -15.84 10.31
C LEU A 183 7.15 -15.15 10.77
N LEU A 184 6.48 -15.66 11.81
CA LEU A 184 5.31 -15.00 12.40
C LEU A 184 5.69 -13.66 13.02
N PHE A 185 6.77 -13.63 13.81
CA PHE A 185 7.31 -12.40 14.37
C PHE A 185 7.68 -11.39 13.30
N SER A 186 8.37 -11.84 12.26
CA SER A 186 8.76 -10.99 11.13
C SER A 186 7.54 -10.38 10.44
N ALA A 187 6.41 -11.09 10.36
CA ALA A 187 5.16 -10.52 9.82
C ALA A 187 4.62 -9.38 10.70
N VAL A 188 4.58 -9.57 12.02
CA VAL A 188 4.11 -8.55 12.98
C VAL A 188 5.05 -7.34 13.01
N GLU A 189 6.36 -7.57 13.01
CA GLU A 189 7.36 -6.51 12.97
C GLU A 189 7.34 -5.75 11.64
N TRP A 190 7.17 -6.45 10.52
CA TRP A 190 7.00 -5.81 9.22
C TRP A 190 5.76 -4.88 9.21
N ALA A 191 4.63 -5.34 9.77
CA ALA A 191 3.43 -4.52 9.87
C ALA A 191 3.66 -3.27 10.74
N ARG A 192 4.45 -3.36 11.81
CA ARG A 192 4.83 -2.18 12.61
C ARG A 192 5.68 -1.15 11.87
N ASN A 193 6.27 -1.50 10.75
CA ASN A 193 7.19 -0.63 10.01
C ASN A 193 6.63 -0.20 8.64
N ILE A 194 5.51 -0.77 8.18
CA ILE A 194 4.88 -0.32 6.93
C ILE A 194 4.24 1.06 7.14
N PRO A 195 4.33 1.99 6.17
CA PRO A 195 3.69 3.30 6.28
C PRO A 195 2.20 3.23 6.62
N PHE A 196 1.74 4.23 7.37
CA PHE A 196 0.35 4.41 7.84
C PHE A 196 -0.13 3.42 8.90
N PHE A 197 0.38 2.19 8.96
CA PHE A 197 -0.06 1.22 9.97
C PHE A 197 0.21 1.67 11.42
N PRO A 198 1.39 2.22 11.77
CA PRO A 198 1.67 2.70 13.13
C PRO A 198 0.78 3.84 13.59
N ASP A 199 0.23 4.60 12.65
CA ASP A 199 -0.64 5.76 12.92
C ASP A 199 -2.10 5.33 13.17
N LEU A 200 -2.46 4.08 12.86
CA LEU A 200 -3.79 3.54 13.13
C LEU A 200 -4.00 3.35 14.64
N GLN A 201 -5.26 3.32 15.07
CA GLN A 201 -5.58 2.97 16.46
C GLN A 201 -5.08 1.56 16.78
N ILE A 202 -4.58 1.35 18.01
CA ILE A 202 -4.04 0.05 18.42
C ILE A 202 -5.08 -1.08 18.32
N THR A 203 -6.36 -0.75 18.53
CA THR A 203 -7.50 -1.67 18.34
C THR A 203 -7.61 -2.12 16.89
N ASP A 204 -7.50 -1.19 15.95
CA ASP A 204 -7.53 -1.48 14.51
C ASP A 204 -6.30 -2.29 14.09
N GLN A 205 -5.10 -1.91 14.55
CA GLN A 205 -3.85 -2.65 14.28
C GLN A 205 -3.95 -4.12 14.71
N VAL A 206 -4.48 -4.37 15.92
CA VAL A 206 -4.68 -5.73 16.45
C VAL A 206 -5.74 -6.48 15.66
N SER A 207 -6.88 -5.84 15.33
CA SER A 207 -7.94 -6.47 14.54
C SER A 207 -7.47 -6.89 13.14
N LEU A 208 -6.71 -6.02 12.46
CA LEU A 208 -6.14 -6.31 11.14
C LEU A 208 -5.18 -7.50 11.21
N LEU A 209 -4.23 -7.49 12.15
CA LEU A 209 -3.26 -8.58 12.31
C LEU A 209 -3.92 -9.89 12.72
N ARG A 210 -4.91 -9.87 13.63
CA ARG A 210 -5.65 -11.08 14.03
C ARG A 210 -6.37 -11.73 12.85
N LEU A 211 -6.91 -10.93 11.92
CA LEU A 211 -7.55 -11.46 10.73
C LEU A 211 -6.54 -12.02 9.71
N THR A 212 -5.40 -11.34 9.55
CA THR A 212 -4.53 -11.52 8.37
C THR A 212 -3.22 -12.26 8.64
N TRP A 213 -2.89 -12.58 9.89
CA TRP A 213 -1.59 -13.17 10.25
C TRP A 213 -1.28 -14.46 9.49
N SER A 214 -2.30 -15.29 9.23
CA SER A 214 -2.15 -16.58 8.53
C SER A 214 -1.76 -16.39 7.07
N GLU A 215 -2.40 -15.45 6.37
CA GLU A 215 -2.05 -15.08 5.00
C GLU A 215 -0.65 -14.47 4.93
N LEU A 216 -0.30 -13.57 5.87
CA LEU A 216 1.03 -12.99 5.99
C LEU A 216 2.10 -14.06 6.26
N PHE A 217 1.79 -15.06 7.07
CA PHE A 217 2.69 -16.18 7.36
C PHE A 217 2.99 -17.00 6.10
N VAL A 218 1.98 -17.33 5.28
CA VAL A 218 2.18 -18.05 4.02
C VAL A 218 3.06 -17.25 3.05
N LEU A 219 2.85 -15.93 2.96
CA LEU A 219 3.68 -15.05 2.15
C LEU A 219 5.13 -15.03 2.63
N ASN A 220 5.35 -14.95 3.95
CA ASN A 220 6.69 -15.02 4.55
C ASN A 220 7.37 -16.36 4.29
N ALA A 221 6.65 -17.47 4.45
CA ALA A 221 7.17 -18.82 4.21
C ALA A 221 7.58 -19.01 2.73
N ALA A 222 6.81 -18.45 1.79
CA ALA A 222 7.16 -18.48 0.38
C ALA A 222 8.39 -17.60 0.07
N GLN A 223 8.41 -16.37 0.58
CA GLN A 223 9.49 -15.42 0.37
C GLN A 223 10.83 -15.90 0.95
N CYS A 224 10.82 -16.55 2.12
CA CYS A 224 12.02 -17.08 2.76
C CYS A 224 12.43 -18.47 2.25
N SER A 225 11.68 -19.04 1.30
CA SER A 225 11.86 -20.43 0.85
C SER A 225 11.89 -21.43 2.00
N MET A 226 10.89 -21.37 2.89
CA MET A 226 10.78 -22.27 4.03
C MET A 226 10.88 -23.75 3.59
N PRO A 227 11.72 -24.57 4.24
CA PRO A 227 11.85 -25.98 3.91
C PRO A 227 10.64 -26.75 4.43
N LEU A 228 9.83 -27.28 3.52
CA LEU A 228 8.58 -27.96 3.83
C LEU A 228 8.69 -29.45 3.55
N HIS A 229 9.69 -30.14 4.11
CA HIS A 229 9.80 -31.58 3.91
C HIS A 229 8.76 -32.35 4.74
N VAL A 230 8.07 -33.31 4.11
CA VAL A 230 6.99 -34.08 4.74
C VAL A 230 7.49 -34.87 5.96
N ALA A 231 8.63 -35.56 5.85
CA ALA A 231 9.14 -36.42 6.91
C ALA A 231 9.45 -35.66 8.23
N PRO A 232 10.17 -34.52 8.22
CA PRO A 232 10.28 -33.66 9.40
C PRO A 232 8.93 -33.22 9.95
N LEU A 233 8.00 -32.72 9.13
CA LEU A 233 6.70 -32.26 9.62
C LEU A 233 5.86 -33.38 10.25
N LEU A 234 5.90 -34.59 9.68
CA LEU A 234 5.24 -35.77 10.27
C LEU A 234 5.85 -36.14 11.63
N ALA A 235 7.18 -36.05 11.75
CA ALA A 235 7.84 -36.26 13.03
C ALA A 235 7.38 -35.22 14.09
N ALA A 236 7.02 -34.00 13.70
CA ALA A 236 6.59 -32.91 14.61
C ALA A 236 5.25 -33.20 15.21
N ALA A 237 4.37 -33.80 14.43
CA ALA A 237 3.05 -34.20 14.87
C ALA A 237 3.08 -35.38 15.88
N GLY A 238 4.26 -35.89 16.25
CA GLY A 238 4.41 -37.02 17.18
C GLY A 238 3.85 -38.32 16.61
N LEU A 239 3.78 -38.43 15.28
CA LEU A 239 3.18 -39.56 14.56
C LEU A 239 3.99 -40.86 14.68
N HIS A 240 5.23 -40.79 15.17
CA HIS A 240 6.08 -41.97 15.40
C HIS A 240 5.90 -42.61 16.79
N ALA A 241 5.20 -41.96 17.73
CA ALA A 241 5.23 -42.33 19.15
C ALA A 241 3.92 -42.91 19.71
N SER A 242 2.80 -42.86 18.97
CA SER A 242 1.50 -43.41 19.41
C SER A 242 0.64 -43.76 18.20
N PRO A 243 -0.14 -44.87 18.23
CA PRO A 243 -1.03 -45.23 17.13
C PRO A 243 -2.14 -44.18 17.01
N ARG A 244 -1.93 -43.17 16.16
CA ARG A 244 -3.00 -42.29 15.70
C ARG A 244 -3.84 -43.07 14.68
N SER A 245 -5.15 -42.81 14.64
CA SER A 245 -5.99 -43.38 13.58
C SER A 245 -5.45 -42.96 12.21
N ALA A 246 -5.52 -43.86 11.23
CA ALA A 246 -5.07 -43.59 9.86
C ALA A 246 -5.68 -42.28 9.31
N ASP A 247 -6.95 -42.02 9.62
CA ASP A 247 -7.66 -40.79 9.25
C ASP A 247 -6.98 -39.50 9.73
N ARG A 248 -6.42 -39.51 10.94
CA ARG A 248 -5.69 -38.34 11.49
C ARG A 248 -4.35 -38.11 10.79
N VAL A 249 -3.70 -39.19 10.34
CA VAL A 249 -2.46 -39.09 9.57
C VAL A 249 -2.75 -38.50 8.19
N VAL A 250 -3.78 -39.02 7.52
CA VAL A 250 -4.22 -38.53 6.21
C VAL A 250 -4.61 -37.06 6.26
N ALA A 251 -5.39 -36.64 7.27
CA ALA A 251 -5.76 -35.24 7.45
C ALA A 251 -4.53 -34.33 7.64
N PHE A 252 -3.54 -34.77 8.43
CA PHE A 252 -2.31 -34.00 8.62
C PHE A 252 -1.45 -33.93 7.34
N MET A 253 -1.38 -35.02 6.57
CA MET A 253 -0.73 -35.00 5.26
C MET A 253 -1.42 -34.04 4.28
N ASP A 254 -2.75 -33.95 4.33
CA ASP A 254 -3.50 -32.98 3.53
C ASP A 254 -3.21 -31.53 3.93
N HIS A 255 -3.06 -31.27 5.24
CA HIS A 255 -2.60 -29.97 5.74
C HIS A 255 -1.23 -29.59 5.17
N ILE A 256 -0.26 -30.53 5.17
CA ILE A 256 1.07 -30.30 4.59
C ILE A 256 0.95 -29.99 3.09
N ARG A 257 0.16 -30.79 2.37
CA ARG A 257 -0.04 -30.67 0.93
C ARG A 257 -0.63 -29.31 0.55
N ILE A 258 -1.71 -28.89 1.22
CA ILE A 258 -2.38 -27.63 0.88
C ILE A 258 -1.48 -26.43 1.17
N PHE A 259 -0.69 -26.48 2.24
CA PHE A 259 0.28 -25.43 2.59
C PHE A 259 1.42 -25.34 1.57
N GLN A 260 2.05 -26.48 1.24
CA GLN A 260 3.09 -26.57 0.22
C GLN A 260 2.60 -26.06 -1.14
N GLU A 261 1.40 -26.44 -1.55
CA GLU A 261 0.83 -26.05 -2.83
C GLU A 261 0.71 -24.52 -2.96
N GLN A 262 0.30 -23.82 -1.91
CA GLN A 262 0.22 -22.35 -1.96
C GLN A 262 1.60 -21.69 -2.02
N VAL A 263 2.56 -22.21 -1.24
CA VAL A 263 3.95 -21.73 -1.25
C VAL A 263 4.59 -21.90 -2.64
N GLU A 264 4.45 -23.07 -3.26
CA GLU A 264 5.02 -23.35 -4.58
C GLU A 264 4.35 -22.54 -5.69
N LYS A 265 3.04 -22.28 -5.61
CA LYS A 265 2.33 -21.39 -6.55
C LYS A 265 2.87 -19.96 -6.52
N LEU A 266 3.28 -19.45 -5.35
CA LEU A 266 3.91 -18.14 -5.22
C LEU A 266 5.33 -18.17 -5.80
N LYS A 267 6.13 -19.19 -5.47
CA LYS A 267 7.49 -19.35 -6.01
C LYS A 267 7.52 -19.45 -7.54
N ALA A 268 6.56 -20.18 -8.13
CA ALA A 268 6.45 -20.34 -9.57
C ALA A 268 6.15 -19.04 -10.34
N LEU A 269 5.62 -18.01 -9.66
CA LEU A 269 5.45 -16.68 -10.25
C LEU A 269 6.73 -15.83 -10.23
N HIS A 270 7.78 -16.30 -9.54
CA HIS A 270 9.01 -15.56 -9.27
C HIS A 270 8.69 -14.17 -8.70
N VAL A 271 7.90 -14.14 -7.63
CA VAL A 271 7.52 -12.89 -6.94
C VAL A 271 8.77 -12.28 -6.31
N ASP A 272 9.05 -11.02 -6.61
CA ASP A 272 10.19 -10.30 -6.04
C ASP A 272 9.85 -9.66 -4.68
N SER A 273 10.85 -9.04 -4.04
CA SER A 273 10.68 -8.43 -2.70
C SER A 273 9.69 -7.27 -2.67
N ALA A 274 9.58 -6.51 -3.77
CA ALA A 274 8.68 -5.37 -3.88
C ALA A 274 7.23 -5.82 -4.03
N GLU A 275 7.02 -6.82 -4.87
CA GLU A 275 5.72 -7.43 -5.07
C GLU A 275 5.23 -8.13 -3.80
N TYR A 276 6.09 -8.87 -3.10
CA TYR A 276 5.75 -9.44 -1.79
C TYR A 276 5.33 -8.35 -0.80
N SER A 277 6.06 -7.23 -0.75
CA SER A 277 5.73 -6.11 0.15
C SER A 277 4.36 -5.52 -0.17
N CYS A 278 4.05 -5.31 -1.46
CA CYS A 278 2.74 -4.80 -1.87
C CYS A 278 1.62 -5.81 -1.61
N ILE A 279 1.83 -7.10 -1.90
CA ILE A 279 0.84 -8.15 -1.63
C ILE A 279 0.54 -8.25 -0.14
N LYS A 280 1.56 -8.21 0.72
CA LYS A 280 1.37 -8.18 2.18
C LYS A 280 0.59 -6.94 2.62
N ALA A 281 0.82 -5.78 2.01
CA ALA A 281 0.09 -4.55 2.33
C ALA A 281 -1.39 -4.65 1.93
N ILE A 282 -1.68 -5.21 0.75
CA ILE A 282 -3.05 -5.46 0.28
C ILE A 282 -3.78 -6.43 1.23
N VAL A 283 -3.09 -7.48 1.69
CA VAL A 283 -3.63 -8.43 2.67
C VAL A 283 -3.88 -7.75 4.02
N LEU A 284 -2.90 -7.01 4.53
CA LEU A 284 -2.95 -6.37 5.86
C LEU A 284 -4.03 -5.30 5.94
N PHE A 285 -4.09 -4.39 4.97
CA PHE A 285 -5.09 -3.32 4.93
C PHE A 285 -6.38 -3.86 4.35
N THR A 286 -7.18 -4.56 5.16
CA THR A 286 -8.49 -5.07 4.74
C THR A 286 -9.61 -4.46 5.59
N SER A 287 -10.66 -3.99 4.93
CA SER A 287 -11.87 -3.50 5.59
C SER A 287 -12.74 -4.64 6.14
N ASP A 288 -12.40 -5.90 5.85
CA ASP A 288 -13.09 -7.10 6.37
C ASP A 288 -12.88 -7.30 7.89
N ALA A 289 -11.91 -6.60 8.50
CA ALA A 289 -11.62 -6.76 9.92
C ALA A 289 -12.76 -6.23 10.80
N CYS A 290 -13.15 -7.02 11.81
CA CYS A 290 -14.24 -6.66 12.71
C CYS A 290 -13.83 -5.53 13.67
N GLY A 291 -14.73 -4.56 13.86
CA GLY A 291 -14.56 -3.50 14.86
C GLY A 291 -13.57 -2.40 14.48
N LEU A 292 -13.33 -2.18 13.18
CA LEU A 292 -12.51 -1.07 12.69
C LEU A 292 -13.14 0.29 13.01
N SER A 293 -12.31 1.22 13.46
CA SER A 293 -12.73 2.58 13.80
C SER A 293 -13.08 3.41 12.55
N ASP A 294 -12.31 3.24 11.47
CA ASP A 294 -12.55 3.89 10.17
C ASP A 294 -12.26 2.91 9.02
N ALA A 295 -13.27 2.10 8.66
CA ALA A 295 -13.14 1.11 7.59
C ALA A 295 -12.87 1.74 6.22
N ALA A 296 -13.39 2.94 5.95
CA ALA A 296 -13.19 3.65 4.69
C ALA A 296 -11.74 4.12 4.53
N HIS A 297 -11.10 4.54 5.63
CA HIS A 297 -9.67 4.83 5.62
C HIS A 297 -8.83 3.59 5.31
N ILE A 298 -9.14 2.43 5.92
CA ILE A 298 -8.44 1.17 5.65
C ILE A 298 -8.60 0.73 4.19
N GLU A 299 -9.81 0.83 3.64
CA GLU A 299 -10.08 0.54 2.23
C GLU A 299 -9.23 1.44 1.31
N SER A 300 -9.12 2.74 1.63
CA SER A 300 -8.25 3.65 0.89
C SER A 300 -6.77 3.26 0.96
N LEU A 301 -6.29 2.72 2.09
CA LEU A 301 -4.92 2.19 2.19
C LEU A 301 -4.72 0.92 1.34
N GLN A 302 -5.75 0.07 1.26
CA GLN A 302 -5.74 -1.12 0.40
C GLN A 302 -5.65 -0.73 -1.08
N GLU A 303 -6.49 0.21 -1.53
CA GLU A 303 -6.50 0.72 -2.91
C GLU A 303 -5.13 1.33 -3.28
N LYS A 304 -4.54 2.13 -2.38
CA LYS A 304 -3.20 2.68 -2.57
C LYS A 304 -2.15 1.58 -2.73
N SER A 305 -2.27 0.48 -1.98
CA SER A 305 -1.37 -0.66 -2.08
C SER A 305 -1.51 -1.41 -3.41
N GLN A 306 -2.74 -1.55 -3.92
CA GLN A 306 -3.01 -2.15 -5.23
C GLN A 306 -2.45 -1.29 -6.37
N CYS A 307 -2.66 0.03 -6.33
CA CYS A 307 -2.13 0.94 -7.33
C CYS A 307 -0.60 0.99 -7.32
N ALA A 308 0.04 0.93 -6.15
CA ALA A 308 1.50 0.82 -6.06
C ALA A 308 2.02 -0.46 -6.72
N LEU A 309 1.36 -1.60 -6.49
CA LEU A 309 1.69 -2.85 -7.17
C LEU A 309 1.51 -2.76 -8.68
N GLU A 310 0.39 -2.21 -9.16
CA GLU A 310 0.11 -2.04 -10.58
C GLU A 310 1.20 -1.18 -11.26
N GLU A 311 1.58 -0.08 -10.62
CA GLU A 311 2.63 0.80 -11.12
C GLU A 311 3.99 0.14 -11.15
N TYR A 312 4.37 -0.53 -10.06
CA TYR A 312 5.62 -1.26 -9.97
C TYR A 312 5.71 -2.32 -11.09
N VAL A 313 4.68 -3.16 -11.22
CA VAL A 313 4.64 -4.22 -12.23
C VAL A 313 4.72 -3.66 -13.65
N ARG A 314 3.96 -2.60 -13.94
CA ARG A 314 3.97 -1.93 -15.25
C ARG A 314 5.34 -1.34 -15.60
N SER A 315 6.08 -0.87 -14.59
CA SER A 315 7.40 -0.27 -14.75
C SER A 315 8.52 -1.32 -14.88
N GLN A 316 8.54 -2.31 -13.98
CA GLN A 316 9.62 -3.32 -13.91
C GLN A 316 9.41 -4.49 -14.88
N TYR A 317 8.16 -4.81 -15.20
CA TYR A 317 7.80 -5.95 -16.05
C TYR A 317 6.94 -5.54 -17.26
N PRO A 318 7.41 -4.60 -18.11
CA PRO A 318 6.63 -4.09 -19.25
C PRO A 318 6.26 -5.19 -20.26
N ASN A 319 7.03 -6.28 -20.33
CA ASN A 319 6.78 -7.43 -21.19
C ASN A 319 5.81 -8.46 -20.59
N GLN A 320 5.31 -8.27 -19.37
CA GLN A 320 4.38 -9.17 -18.70
C GLN A 320 3.07 -8.46 -18.30
N PRO A 321 2.22 -8.04 -19.27
CA PRO A 321 1.03 -7.24 -18.99
C PRO A 321 0.00 -7.94 -18.10
N SER A 322 0.03 -9.27 -18.01
CA SER A 322 -0.86 -10.06 -17.14
C SER A 322 -0.33 -10.28 -15.71
N ARG A 323 0.89 -9.83 -15.39
CA ARG A 323 1.55 -10.13 -14.11
C ARG A 323 0.78 -9.57 -12.91
N PHE A 324 0.30 -8.33 -12.99
CA PHE A 324 -0.52 -7.71 -11.95
C PHE A 324 -1.74 -8.57 -11.59
N GLY A 325 -2.50 -8.99 -12.62
CA GLY A 325 -3.65 -9.87 -12.42
C GLY A 325 -3.27 -11.24 -11.84
N LYS A 326 -2.17 -11.85 -12.30
CA LYS A 326 -1.68 -13.13 -11.76
C LYS A 326 -1.33 -13.03 -10.26
N LEU A 327 -0.71 -11.93 -9.84
CA LEU A 327 -0.37 -11.67 -8.45
C LEU A 327 -1.64 -11.51 -7.59
N LEU A 328 -2.60 -10.68 -8.02
CA LEU A 328 -3.87 -10.51 -7.30
C LEU A 328 -4.67 -11.82 -7.19
N LEU A 329 -4.65 -12.66 -8.22
CA LEU A 329 -5.29 -13.97 -8.20
C LEU A 329 -4.63 -14.96 -7.22
N ARG A 330 -3.53 -14.61 -6.56
CA ARG A 330 -2.99 -15.39 -5.44
C ARG A 330 -3.72 -15.11 -4.14
N LEU A 331 -4.26 -13.90 -3.93
CA LEU A 331 -4.91 -13.49 -2.67
C LEU A 331 -6.02 -14.45 -2.23
N PRO A 332 -7.01 -14.82 -3.09
CA PRO A 332 -8.06 -15.76 -2.65
C PRO A 332 -7.51 -17.15 -2.33
N SER A 333 -6.38 -17.54 -2.94
CA SER A 333 -5.78 -18.85 -2.72
C SER A 333 -5.06 -18.93 -1.38
N LEU A 334 -4.58 -17.81 -0.83
CA LEU A 334 -3.97 -17.77 0.51
C LEU A 334 -4.95 -18.24 1.59
N ARG A 335 -6.23 -17.85 1.47
CA ARG A 335 -7.32 -18.23 2.39
C ARG A 335 -7.64 -19.73 2.41
N THR A 336 -7.14 -20.51 1.44
CA THR A 336 -7.30 -21.97 1.45
C THR A 336 -6.48 -22.64 2.56
N VAL A 337 -5.44 -21.96 3.04
CA VAL A 337 -4.65 -22.36 4.21
C VAL A 337 -5.21 -21.61 5.42
N SER A 338 -6.02 -22.28 6.23
CA SER A 338 -6.58 -21.66 7.44
C SER A 338 -5.53 -21.44 8.54
N SER A 339 -5.79 -20.51 9.46
CA SER A 339 -4.97 -20.33 10.67
C SER A 339 -4.78 -21.63 11.45
N ALA A 340 -5.86 -22.41 11.61
CA ALA A 340 -5.82 -23.71 12.28
C ALA A 340 -4.85 -24.71 11.61
N VAL A 341 -4.77 -24.72 10.27
CA VAL A 341 -3.79 -25.56 9.54
C VAL A 341 -2.37 -25.15 9.91
N ILE A 342 -2.06 -23.85 9.88
CA ILE A 342 -0.73 -23.32 10.22
C ILE A 342 -0.38 -23.64 11.68
N GLU A 343 -1.34 -23.47 12.60
CA GLU A 343 -1.14 -23.79 14.01
C GLU A 343 -0.80 -25.27 14.21
N GLN A 344 -1.56 -26.17 13.59
CA GLN A 344 -1.32 -27.61 13.66
C GLN A 344 0.03 -28.01 13.08
N LEU A 345 0.44 -27.38 11.98
CA LEU A 345 1.72 -27.69 11.33
C LEU A 345 2.92 -27.19 12.12
N PHE A 346 2.85 -25.99 12.72
CA PHE A 346 4.06 -25.31 13.20
C PHE A 346 4.03 -24.88 14.66
N PHE A 347 2.85 -24.60 15.24
CA PHE A 347 2.75 -23.89 16.51
C PHE A 347 2.20 -24.71 17.68
N VAL A 348 1.54 -25.86 17.47
CA VAL A 348 1.01 -26.70 18.55
C VAL A 348 2.08 -27.05 19.60
N ARG A 349 3.34 -27.26 19.20
CA ARG A 349 4.45 -27.55 20.14
C ARG A 349 4.94 -26.31 20.90
N LEU A 350 4.70 -25.12 20.36
CA LEU A 350 5.23 -23.84 20.85
C LEU A 350 4.24 -23.11 21.77
N VAL A 351 2.95 -23.16 21.45
CA VAL A 351 1.88 -22.41 22.14
C VAL A 351 0.79 -23.32 22.71
N GLY A 352 0.89 -24.64 22.48
CA GLY A 352 -0.08 -25.61 22.97
C GLY A 352 -1.46 -25.42 22.33
N LYS A 353 -2.47 -25.16 23.17
CA LYS A 353 -3.86 -24.90 22.75
C LYS A 353 -4.19 -23.41 22.65
N THR A 354 -3.23 -22.54 22.92
CA THR A 354 -3.42 -21.09 22.90
C THR A 354 -3.42 -20.60 21.45
N PRO A 355 -4.53 -20.02 20.93
CA PRO A 355 -4.59 -19.53 19.56
C PRO A 355 -3.60 -18.38 19.34
N ILE A 356 -2.98 -18.33 18.17
CA ILE A 356 -1.99 -17.29 17.83
C ILE A 356 -2.61 -15.88 17.91
N GLU A 357 -3.90 -15.72 17.58
CA GLU A 357 -4.63 -14.45 17.63
C GLU A 357 -4.61 -13.80 19.02
N THR A 358 -4.49 -14.61 20.07
CA THR A 358 -4.39 -14.13 21.46
C THR A 358 -3.01 -13.51 21.75
N LEU A 359 -1.97 -14.00 21.08
CA LEU A 359 -0.59 -13.58 21.26
C LEU A 359 -0.22 -12.38 20.36
N ILE A 360 -0.95 -12.16 19.25
CA ILE A 360 -0.69 -11.07 18.29
C ILE A 360 -0.57 -9.69 18.98
N ARG A 361 -1.46 -9.38 19.93
CA ARG A 361 -1.42 -8.09 20.64
C ARG A 361 -0.11 -7.92 21.40
N ASP A 362 0.31 -8.97 22.10
CA ASP A 362 1.52 -8.92 22.90
C ASP A 362 2.76 -8.90 22.02
N MET A 363 2.79 -9.64 20.90
CA MET A 363 3.86 -9.54 19.88
C MET A 363 3.96 -8.12 19.32
N LEU A 364 2.81 -7.48 19.03
CA LEU A 364 2.75 -6.12 18.51
C LEU A 364 3.32 -5.11 19.52
N LEU A 365 2.91 -5.20 20.78
CA LEU A 365 3.31 -4.25 21.83
C LEU A 365 4.73 -4.48 22.35
N SER A 366 5.15 -5.73 22.53
CA SER A 366 6.46 -6.08 23.10
C SER A 366 7.60 -6.05 22.09
N GLY A 367 7.31 -6.16 20.78
CA GLY A 367 8.34 -6.19 19.74
C GLY A 367 9.39 -7.27 19.97
N SER A 368 10.68 -6.91 19.86
CA SER A 368 11.82 -7.83 20.01
C SER A 368 12.05 -8.40 21.42
N SER A 369 11.23 -8.02 22.41
CA SER A 369 11.28 -8.53 23.80
C SER A 369 10.21 -9.59 24.12
N PHE A 370 9.39 -10.00 23.15
CA PHE A 370 8.37 -11.02 23.41
C PHE A 370 9.01 -12.40 23.66
N ASN A 371 8.49 -13.12 24.66
CA ASN A 371 8.90 -14.49 24.99
C ASN A 371 7.74 -15.46 24.75
N TRP A 372 8.03 -16.58 24.09
CA TRP A 372 7.04 -17.62 23.83
C TRP A 372 6.62 -18.30 25.15
N PRO A 373 5.31 -18.51 25.39
CA PRO A 373 4.81 -18.96 26.69
C PRO A 373 5.26 -20.36 27.13
N TYR A 374 5.74 -21.22 26.21
CA TYR A 374 6.13 -22.60 26.52
C TYR A 374 7.49 -23.03 25.95
N MET A 375 8.35 -22.10 25.53
CA MET A 375 9.75 -22.44 25.24
C MET A 375 10.49 -22.59 26.57
N SER A 376 10.62 -23.81 27.06
CA SER A 376 11.54 -24.14 28.15
C SER A 376 12.96 -23.80 27.69
N ILE A 377 13.61 -22.86 28.37
CA ILE A 377 15.06 -22.69 28.29
C ILE A 377 15.65 -24.01 28.83
N GLN A 378 16.15 -24.86 27.94
CA GLN A 378 17.07 -25.94 28.31
C GLN A 378 18.48 -25.53 27.88
#